data_AF-A0A0R1GPR0-F1
#
_entry.id   AF-A0A0R1GPR0-F1
#
_cell.length_a   1.000
_cell.length_b   1.000
_cell.length_c   1.000
_cell.angle_alpha   90.00
_cell.angle_beta   90.00
_cell.angle_gamma   90.00
#
_symmetry.space_group_name_H-M   'P 1'
#
loop_
_entity.id
_entity.type
_entity.pdbx_description
1 polymer ?
#
loop_
_entity_poly.entity_id
_entity_poly.type
_entity_poly.pdbx_seq_one_letter_code
_entity_poly.pdbx_strand_id
1 'polypeptide(L)'
;MSFEIGSLITQTFVRHHITQAEVAHALHRSKSSINSYATGARDTPEDVMTDLAKFVDDYDFSASLANKQYGTLKGMDSPIYGQRPSELHDVQEAEELERQQSISSVELNRILASTQRPLNPEQYDRIQEYVFQMLDEIITEIKLVTVLARTFLHESLTKLIRERHRAWVKAGLMKRE
;
A
#
# COMPACT_ATOMS: atom_id res chain seq x y z
N MET A 1 13.18 1.19 14.22
CA MET A 1 13.11 0.96 12.76
C MET A 1 13.62 -0.45 12.40
N SER A 2 14.89 -0.80 12.68
CA SER A 2 15.48 -2.13 12.41
C SER A 2 14.58 -3.33 12.80
N PHE A 3 14.08 -3.34 14.04
CA PHE A 3 13.29 -4.46 14.57
C PHE A 3 11.95 -4.66 13.87
N GLU A 4 11.28 -3.57 13.47
CA GLU A 4 9.99 -3.63 12.79
C GLU A 4 10.14 -4.17 11.36
N ILE A 5 11.19 -3.73 10.65
CA ILE A 5 11.51 -4.23 9.31
C ILE A 5 11.91 -5.71 9.36
N GLY A 6 12.70 -6.10 10.36
CA GLY A 6 13.02 -7.52 10.57
C GLY A 6 11.79 -8.38 10.80
N SER A 7 10.87 -7.94 11.66
CA SER A 7 9.59 -8.60 11.89
C SER A 7 8.78 -8.73 10.59
N LEU A 8 8.68 -7.66 9.80
CA LEU A 8 8.00 -7.65 8.51
C LEU A 8 8.61 -8.66 7.52
N ILE A 9 9.95 -8.70 7.42
CA ILE A 9 10.67 -9.66 6.58
C ILE A 9 10.36 -11.10 7.03
N THR A 10 10.44 -11.37 8.33
CA THR A 10 10.21 -12.70 8.89
C THR A 10 8.78 -13.17 8.64
N GLN A 11 7.79 -12.33 8.91
CA GLN A 11 6.37 -12.66 8.66
C GLN A 11 6.10 -12.93 7.18
N THR A 12 6.72 -12.13 6.30
CA THR A 12 6.59 -12.30 4.84
C THR A 12 7.22 -13.61 4.37
N PHE A 13 8.40 -13.97 4.89
CA PHE A 13 9.05 -15.24 4.56
C PHE A 13 8.21 -16.44 4.98
N VAL A 14 7.62 -16.39 6.18
CA VAL A 14 6.71 -17.43 6.66
C VAL A 14 5.47 -17.51 5.76
N ARG A 15 4.86 -16.37 5.42
CA ARG A 15 3.65 -16.30 4.58
C ARG A 15 3.85 -16.89 3.18
N HIS A 16 5.03 -16.69 2.60
CA HIS A 16 5.36 -17.17 1.24
C HIS A 16 6.19 -18.45 1.20
N HIS A 17 6.42 -19.09 2.36
CA HIS A 17 7.29 -20.26 2.49
C HIS A 17 8.71 -20.05 1.92
N ILE A 18 9.22 -18.83 2.01
CA ILE A 18 10.55 -18.44 1.53
C ILE A 18 11.59 -18.71 2.62
N THR A 19 12.68 -19.37 2.24
CA THR A 19 13.83 -19.59 3.12
C THR A 19 14.87 -18.48 2.99
N GLN A 20 15.59 -18.20 4.07
CA GLN A 20 16.73 -17.25 4.04
C GLN A 20 17.83 -17.69 3.06
N ALA A 21 17.95 -18.99 2.78
CA ALA A 21 18.94 -19.52 1.84
C ALA A 21 18.59 -19.18 0.40
N GLU A 22 17.32 -19.28 0.02
CA GLU A 22 16.83 -18.89 -1.31
C GLU A 22 17.04 -17.40 -1.55
N VAL A 23 16.70 -16.56 -0.57
CA VAL A 23 16.90 -15.11 -0.64
C VAL A 23 18.38 -14.76 -0.75
N ALA A 24 19.23 -15.39 0.08
CA ALA A 24 20.68 -15.18 0.04
C ALA A 24 21.26 -15.51 -1.34
N HIS A 25 20.83 -16.62 -1.94
CA HIS A 25 21.23 -17.02 -3.27
C HIS A 25 20.73 -16.04 -4.35
N ALA A 26 19.44 -15.70 -4.32
CA ALA A 26 18.82 -14.82 -5.31
C ALA A 26 19.37 -13.39 -5.29
N LEU A 27 19.69 -12.88 -4.10
CA LEU A 27 20.19 -11.51 -3.93
C LEU A 27 21.72 -11.43 -3.92
N HIS A 28 22.43 -12.55 -4.11
CA HIS A 28 23.90 -12.64 -4.02
C HIS A 28 24.46 -12.07 -2.71
N ARG A 29 23.81 -12.38 -1.58
CA ARG A 29 24.20 -11.93 -0.24
C ARG A 29 24.44 -13.12 0.67
N SER A 30 25.23 -12.92 1.72
CA SER A 30 25.45 -14.00 2.69
C SER A 30 24.17 -14.32 3.47
N LYS A 31 23.94 -15.61 3.77
CA LYS A 31 22.83 -16.03 4.64
C LYS A 31 22.87 -15.33 6.00
N SER A 32 24.07 -15.09 6.53
CA SER A 32 24.25 -14.35 7.79
C SER A 32 23.71 -12.92 7.69
N SER A 33 23.97 -12.21 6.59
CA SER A 33 23.43 -10.87 6.36
C SER A 33 21.90 -10.87 6.30
N ILE A 34 21.30 -11.79 5.52
CA ILE A 34 19.84 -11.93 5.43
C ILE A 34 19.23 -12.21 6.82
N ASN A 35 19.86 -13.08 7.61
CA ASN A 35 19.41 -13.35 8.96
C ASN A 35 19.50 -12.12 9.87
N SER A 36 20.57 -11.34 9.80
CA SER A 36 20.71 -10.10 10.58
C SER A 36 19.64 -9.07 10.25
N TYR A 37 19.21 -8.98 8.99
CA TYR A 37 18.10 -8.13 8.58
C TYR A 37 16.77 -8.67 9.12
N ALA A 38 16.49 -9.96 8.94
CA ALA A 38 15.25 -10.59 9.38
C ALA A 38 15.06 -10.56 10.91
N THR A 39 16.14 -10.62 11.69
CA THR A 39 16.07 -10.52 13.16
C THR A 39 16.09 -9.07 13.67
N GLY A 40 16.30 -8.10 12.78
CA GLY A 40 16.52 -6.70 13.16
C GLY A 40 17.83 -6.45 13.90
N ALA A 41 18.75 -7.44 13.93
CA ALA A 41 20.09 -7.27 14.51
C ALA A 41 20.95 -6.27 13.73
N ARG A 42 20.60 -6.00 12.48
CA ARG A 42 21.21 -4.96 11.64
C ARG A 42 20.12 -4.22 10.87
N ASP A 43 20.25 -2.90 10.75
CA ASP A 43 19.41 -2.11 9.85
C ASP A 43 19.48 -2.67 8.43
N THR A 44 18.32 -2.74 7.77
CA THR A 44 18.22 -3.19 6.39
C THR A 44 18.51 -2.00 5.47
N PRO A 45 19.56 -2.03 4.63
CA PRO A 45 19.83 -0.98 3.66
C PRO A 45 18.72 -0.84 2.61
N GLU A 46 18.57 0.34 2.01
CA GLU A 46 17.52 0.62 1.02
C GLU A 46 17.62 -0.25 -0.24
N ASP A 47 18.84 -0.50 -0.73
CA ASP A 47 19.09 -1.41 -1.85
C ASP A 47 18.62 -2.83 -1.51
N VAL A 48 18.86 -3.29 -0.27
CA VAL A 48 18.36 -4.58 0.22
C VAL A 48 16.84 -4.59 0.32
N MET A 49 16.21 -3.52 0.82
CA MET A 49 14.75 -3.43 0.87
C MET A 49 14.13 -3.53 -0.54
N THR A 50 14.73 -2.83 -1.50
CA THR A 50 14.31 -2.83 -2.91
C THR A 50 14.47 -4.21 -3.54
N ASP A 51 15.61 -4.86 -3.30
CA ASP A 51 15.91 -6.22 -3.76
C ASP A 51 14.90 -7.24 -3.19
N LEU A 52 14.62 -7.14 -1.88
CA LEU A 52 13.64 -7.99 -1.21
C LEU A 52 12.23 -7.76 -1.75
N ALA A 53 11.79 -6.51 -1.93
CA ALA A 53 10.47 -6.18 -2.48
C ALA A 53 10.27 -6.78 -3.87
N LYS A 54 11.29 -6.66 -4.74
CA LYS A 54 11.29 -7.25 -6.09
C LYS A 54 11.30 -8.78 -6.06
N PHE A 55 12.06 -9.38 -5.16
CA PHE A 55 12.17 -10.84 -5.05
C PHE A 55 10.88 -11.48 -4.55
N VAL A 56 10.24 -10.89 -3.54
CA VAL A 56 9.00 -11.40 -2.95
C VAL A 56 7.79 -11.15 -3.87
N ASP A 57 7.81 -10.06 -4.65
CA ASP A 57 6.71 -9.64 -5.55
C ASP A 57 5.34 -9.57 -4.82
N ASP A 58 5.35 -9.11 -3.57
CA ASP A 58 4.17 -8.93 -2.74
C ASP A 58 3.93 -7.43 -2.53
N TYR A 59 2.74 -6.97 -2.90
CA TYR A 59 2.34 -5.58 -2.79
C TYR A 59 2.27 -5.12 -1.32
N ASP A 60 1.64 -5.90 -0.43
CA ASP A 60 1.49 -5.54 0.99
C ASP A 60 2.88 -5.42 1.65
N PHE A 61 3.80 -6.33 1.30
CA PHE A 61 5.18 -6.25 1.77
C PHE A 61 5.91 -5.00 1.24
N SER A 62 5.84 -4.76 -0.07
CA SER A 62 6.51 -3.64 -0.73
C SER A 62 5.99 -2.29 -0.22
N ALA A 63 4.67 -2.15 -0.08
CA ALA A 63 4.03 -0.96 0.45
C ALA A 63 4.39 -0.73 1.93
N SER A 64 4.52 -1.81 2.71
CA SER A 64 4.94 -1.71 4.12
C SER A 64 6.39 -1.25 4.24
N LEU A 65 7.30 -1.73 3.39
CA LEU A 65 8.68 -1.24 3.34
C LEU A 65 8.73 0.24 2.94
N ALA A 66 7.99 0.63 1.89
CA ALA A 66 7.92 2.01 1.43
C ALA A 66 7.31 2.94 2.50
N ASN A 67 6.27 2.52 3.21
CA ASN A 67 5.68 3.28 4.31
C ASN A 67 6.70 3.55 5.43
N LYS A 68 7.49 2.55 5.80
CA LYS A 68 8.52 2.71 6.85
C LYS A 68 9.63 3.66 6.45
N GLN A 69 9.99 3.68 5.17
CA GLN A 69 11.08 4.51 4.66
C GLN A 69 10.63 5.94 4.33
N TYR A 70 9.44 6.09 3.74
CA TYR A 70 8.99 7.31 3.06
C TYR A 70 7.66 7.86 3.58
N GLY A 71 6.99 7.17 4.51
CA GLY A 71 5.66 7.56 4.98
C GLY A 71 4.56 7.41 3.93
N THR A 72 4.78 6.61 2.88
CA THR A 72 3.75 6.33 1.86
C THR A 72 2.60 5.50 2.43
N LEU A 73 1.51 5.38 1.69
CA LEU A 73 0.40 4.52 2.09
C LEU A 73 0.85 3.06 2.23
N LYS A 74 0.49 2.39 3.34
CA LYS A 74 0.62 0.94 3.49
C LYS A 74 -0.71 0.25 3.18
N GLY A 75 -0.67 -1.04 2.84
CA GLY A 75 -1.88 -1.84 2.70
C GLY A 75 -2.60 -2.07 4.03
N MET A 76 -3.91 -2.36 3.98
CA MET A 76 -4.69 -2.75 5.15
C MET A 76 -4.20 -4.11 5.69
N ASP A 77 -3.70 -4.11 6.93
CA ASP A 77 -3.12 -5.27 7.62
C ASP A 77 -3.92 -5.71 8.86
N SER A 78 -5.10 -5.12 9.06
CA SER A 78 -5.98 -5.45 10.19
C SER A 78 -6.48 -6.90 10.09
N PRO A 79 -6.43 -7.68 11.19
CA PRO A 79 -7.05 -9.00 11.26
C PRO A 79 -8.57 -8.93 11.46
N ILE A 80 -9.12 -7.73 11.74
CA ILE A 80 -10.54 -7.51 12.05
C ILE A 80 -11.36 -7.41 10.77
N TYR A 81 -10.84 -6.71 9.76
CA TYR A 81 -11.52 -6.56 8.48
C TYR A 81 -11.34 -7.81 7.64
N GLY A 82 -12.43 -8.22 6.99
CA GLY A 82 -12.54 -9.48 6.26
C GLY A 82 -11.41 -9.68 5.24
N GLN A 83 -10.90 -10.91 5.15
CA GLN A 83 -9.96 -11.30 4.09
C GLN A 83 -10.70 -11.77 2.83
N ARG A 84 -12.04 -11.87 2.89
CA ARG A 84 -12.85 -12.32 1.77
C ARG A 84 -13.24 -11.14 0.89
N PRO A 85 -13.23 -11.29 -0.44
CA PRO A 85 -13.66 -10.23 -1.36
C PRO A 85 -15.01 -9.61 -1.04
N SER A 86 -16.00 -10.42 -0.65
CA SER A 86 -17.35 -9.93 -0.33
C SER A 86 -17.38 -9.01 0.88
N GLU A 87 -16.63 -9.35 1.94
CA GLU A 87 -16.56 -8.53 3.15
C GLU A 87 -15.85 -7.20 2.89
N LEU A 88 -14.79 -7.24 2.07
CA LEU A 88 -14.07 -6.03 1.66
C LEU A 88 -14.93 -5.15 0.73
N HIS A 89 -15.83 -5.74 -0.05
CA HIS A 89 -16.80 -5.00 -0.85
C HIS A 89 -17.79 -4.25 0.02
N ASP A 90 -18.34 -4.88 1.06
CA ASP A 90 -19.25 -4.23 2.00
C ASP A 90 -18.57 -3.04 2.71
N VAL A 91 -17.30 -3.19 3.09
CA VAL A 91 -16.50 -2.09 3.67
C VAL A 91 -16.29 -0.99 2.64
N GLN A 92 -15.88 -1.33 1.41
CA GLN A 92 -15.67 -0.34 0.35
C GLN A 92 -16.96 0.46 0.04
N GLU A 93 -18.11 -0.19 0.00
CA GLU A 93 -19.40 0.50 -0.20
C GLU A 93 -19.70 1.47 0.94
N ALA A 94 -19.36 1.12 2.19
CA ALA A 94 -19.54 2.00 3.33
C ALA A 94 -18.62 3.24 3.26
N GLU A 95 -17.33 3.04 2.97
CA GLU A 95 -16.36 4.13 2.81
C GLU A 95 -16.74 5.05 1.63
N GLU A 96 -17.15 4.47 0.50
CA GLU A 96 -17.63 5.23 -0.65
C GLU A 96 -18.86 6.05 -0.28
N LEU A 97 -19.84 5.46 0.40
CA LEU A 97 -21.05 6.15 0.82
C LEU A 97 -20.73 7.36 1.71
N GLU A 98 -19.82 7.21 2.67
CA GLU A 98 -19.36 8.31 3.53
C GLU A 98 -18.74 9.44 2.70
N ARG A 99 -17.82 9.11 1.79
CA ARG A 99 -17.20 10.11 0.90
C ARG A 99 -18.24 10.80 0.00
N GLN A 100 -19.19 10.04 -0.55
CA GLN A 100 -20.24 10.58 -1.42
C GLN A 100 -21.16 11.55 -0.67
N GLN A 101 -21.47 11.26 0.59
CA GLN A 101 -22.22 12.19 1.45
C GLN A 101 -21.43 13.48 1.71
N SER A 102 -20.13 13.37 1.98
CA SER A 102 -19.26 14.53 2.17
C SER A 102 -19.18 15.42 0.94
N ILE A 103 -18.89 14.86 -0.24
CA ILE A 103 -18.77 15.64 -1.49
C ILE A 103 -20.12 16.21 -1.95
N SER A 104 -21.24 15.60 -1.57
CA SER A 104 -22.58 16.12 -1.84
C SER A 104 -22.95 17.30 -0.94
N SER A 105 -22.17 17.58 0.11
CA SER A 105 -22.45 18.71 1.01
C SER A 105 -22.23 20.05 0.30
N VAL A 106 -23.17 20.98 0.49
CA VAL A 106 -23.10 22.35 -0.06
C VAL A 106 -21.85 23.07 0.44
N GLU A 107 -21.47 22.81 1.70
CA GLU A 107 -20.30 23.41 2.33
C GLU A 107 -19.00 23.02 1.62
N LEU A 108 -18.72 21.72 1.48
CA LEU A 108 -17.48 21.25 0.86
C LEU A 108 -17.39 21.72 -0.59
N ASN A 109 -18.50 21.65 -1.35
CA ASN A 109 -18.55 22.15 -2.72
C ASN A 109 -18.22 23.65 -2.81
N ARG A 110 -18.69 24.47 -1.87
CA ARG A 110 -18.33 25.91 -1.82
C ARG A 110 -16.85 26.11 -1.54
N ILE A 111 -16.26 25.33 -0.63
CA ILE A 111 -14.82 25.41 -0.32
C ILE A 111 -13.99 25.03 -1.55
N LEU A 112 -14.35 23.93 -2.22
CA LEU A 112 -13.65 23.43 -3.41
C LEU A 112 -13.77 24.38 -4.61
N ALA A 113 -14.94 24.99 -4.81
CA ALA A 113 -15.17 25.98 -5.87
C ALA A 113 -14.56 27.36 -5.57
N SER A 114 -14.19 27.63 -4.31
CA SER A 114 -13.65 28.91 -3.90
C SER A 114 -12.23 29.11 -4.43
N THR A 115 -11.96 30.29 -4.99
CA THR A 115 -10.61 30.75 -5.35
C THR A 115 -9.87 31.40 -4.18
N GLN A 116 -10.53 31.60 -3.03
CA GLN A 116 -9.93 32.25 -1.87
C GLN A 116 -8.85 31.36 -1.27
N ARG A 117 -7.62 31.89 -1.16
CA ARG A 117 -6.50 31.25 -0.48
C ARG A 117 -5.73 32.30 0.34
N PRO A 118 -5.19 31.94 1.53
CA PRO A 118 -5.28 30.62 2.19
C PRO A 118 -6.70 30.32 2.72
N LEU A 119 -6.97 29.04 3.00
CA LEU A 119 -8.22 28.62 3.65
C LEU A 119 -8.22 29.10 5.11
N ASN A 120 -9.41 29.36 5.66
CA ASN A 120 -9.54 29.56 7.10
C ASN A 120 -9.45 28.20 7.85
N PRO A 121 -9.28 28.20 9.19
CA PRO A 121 -9.12 26.95 9.94
C PRO A 121 -10.26 25.94 9.77
N GLU A 122 -11.52 26.38 9.81
CA GLU A 122 -12.68 25.50 9.64
C GLU A 122 -12.72 24.86 8.25
N GLN A 123 -12.42 25.64 7.21
CA GLN A 123 -12.33 25.16 5.85
C GLN A 123 -11.18 24.17 5.67
N TYR A 124 -10.04 24.42 6.32
CA TYR A 124 -8.91 23.51 6.30
C TYR A 124 -9.27 22.18 6.95
N ASP A 125 -9.87 22.20 8.14
CA ASP A 125 -10.29 20.99 8.85
C ASP A 125 -11.30 20.18 8.04
N ARG A 126 -12.25 20.85 7.39
CA ARG A 126 -13.24 20.19 6.53
C ARG A 126 -12.61 19.53 5.30
N ILE A 127 -11.62 20.18 4.68
CA ILE A 127 -10.85 19.57 3.58
C ILE A 127 -10.02 18.39 4.08
N GLN A 128 -9.40 18.52 5.26
CA GLN A 128 -8.58 17.46 5.84
C GLN A 128 -9.42 16.22 6.15
N GLU A 129 -10.60 16.38 6.73
CA GLU A 129 -11.56 15.29 6.96
C GLU A 129 -11.94 14.60 5.65
N TYR A 130 -12.25 15.38 4.61
CA TYR A 130 -12.54 14.81 3.30
C TYR A 130 -11.36 14.04 2.70
N VAL A 131 -10.14 14.54 2.86
CA VAL A 131 -8.93 13.82 2.44
C VAL A 131 -8.76 12.52 3.22
N PHE A 132 -9.04 12.50 4.53
CA PHE A 132 -8.97 11.28 5.33
C PHE A 132 -9.99 10.23 4.86
N GLN A 133 -11.23 10.63 4.59
CA GLN A 133 -12.24 9.73 4.00
C GLN A 133 -11.78 9.16 2.65
N MET A 134 -11.15 9.97 1.80
CA MET A 134 -10.57 9.47 0.55
C MET A 134 -9.43 8.48 0.80
N LEU A 135 -8.58 8.73 1.80
CA LEU A 135 -7.52 7.80 2.15
C LEU A 135 -8.09 6.46 2.63
N ASP A 136 -9.12 6.47 3.47
CA ASP A 136 -9.77 5.26 4.00
C ASP A 136 -10.40 4.40 2.90
N GLU A 137 -11.08 5.03 1.93
CA GLU A 137 -11.58 4.37 0.72
C GLU A 137 -10.42 3.77 -0.09
N ILE A 138 -9.35 4.54 -0.36
CA ILE A 138 -8.19 4.07 -1.13
C ILE A 138 -7.51 2.87 -0.47
N ILE A 139 -7.34 2.85 0.86
CA ILE A 139 -6.68 1.71 1.53
C ILE A 139 -7.53 0.44 1.37
N THR A 140 -8.85 0.60 1.43
CA THR A 140 -9.83 -0.49 1.31
C THR A 140 -9.87 -1.02 -0.12
N GLU A 141 -9.90 -0.14 -1.11
CA GLU A 141 -9.85 -0.51 -2.53
C GLU A 141 -8.55 -1.24 -2.89
N ILE A 142 -7.41 -0.72 -2.45
CA ILE A 142 -6.11 -1.39 -2.64
C ILE A 142 -6.15 -2.80 -2.05
N LYS A 143 -6.73 -2.95 -0.85
CA LYS A 143 -6.85 -4.27 -0.21
C LYS A 143 -7.76 -5.20 -1.01
N LEU A 144 -8.92 -4.71 -1.43
CA LEU A 144 -9.88 -5.46 -2.24
C LEU A 144 -9.23 -5.94 -3.54
N VAL A 145 -8.60 -5.04 -4.29
CA VAL A 145 -7.93 -5.39 -5.55
C VAL A 145 -6.77 -6.37 -5.32
N THR A 146 -6.00 -6.22 -4.23
CA THR A 146 -4.94 -7.17 -3.87
C THR A 146 -5.50 -8.56 -3.61
N VAL A 147 -6.59 -8.67 -2.85
CA VAL A 147 -7.25 -9.94 -2.56
C VAL A 147 -7.87 -10.55 -3.82
N LEU A 148 -8.53 -9.76 -4.66
CA LEU A 148 -9.10 -10.22 -5.94
C LEU A 148 -8.01 -10.78 -6.87
N ALA A 149 -6.91 -10.05 -7.05
CA ALA A 149 -5.78 -10.47 -7.88
C ALA A 149 -5.22 -11.81 -7.41
N ARG A 150 -4.96 -11.93 -6.11
CA ARG A 150 -4.41 -13.16 -5.52
C ARG A 150 -5.39 -14.34 -5.61
N THR A 151 -6.67 -14.10 -5.35
CA THR A 151 -7.66 -15.17 -5.15
C THR A 151 -8.20 -15.72 -6.47
N PHE A 152 -8.47 -14.83 -7.44
CA PHE A 152 -9.15 -15.21 -8.69
C PHE A 152 -8.22 -15.21 -9.91
N LEU A 153 -7.17 -14.38 -9.90
CA LEU A 153 -6.22 -14.32 -11.02
C LEU A 153 -4.95 -15.11 -10.73
N HIS A 154 -4.69 -15.45 -9.46
CA HIS A 154 -3.43 -16.07 -9.00
C HIS A 154 -2.19 -15.25 -9.37
N GLU A 155 -2.33 -13.91 -9.35
CA GLU A 155 -1.28 -12.96 -9.70
C GLU A 155 -1.05 -11.96 -8.57
N SER A 156 0.17 -11.40 -8.51
CA SER A 156 0.47 -10.28 -7.61
C SER A 156 -0.11 -8.98 -8.15
N LEU A 157 -0.58 -8.10 -7.26
CA LEU A 157 -1.00 -6.76 -7.66
C LEU A 157 0.16 -5.98 -8.30
N THR A 158 1.39 -6.18 -7.83
CA THR A 158 2.61 -5.57 -8.40
C THR A 158 2.78 -5.93 -9.88
N LYS A 159 2.54 -7.19 -10.27
CA LYS A 159 2.58 -7.59 -11.68
C LYS A 159 1.46 -6.91 -12.49
N LEU A 160 0.23 -6.93 -12.00
CA LEU A 160 -0.91 -6.30 -12.69
C LEU A 160 -0.71 -4.79 -12.88
N ILE A 161 -0.15 -4.09 -11.89
CA ILE A 161 0.21 -2.67 -11.99
C ILE A 161 1.22 -2.45 -13.12
N ARG A 162 2.29 -3.27 -13.20
CA ARG A 162 3.29 -3.16 -14.28
C ARG A 162 2.68 -3.36 -15.66
N GLU A 163 1.75 -4.29 -15.81
CA GLU A 163 1.03 -4.52 -17.06
C GLU A 163 0.12 -3.34 -17.40
N ARG A 164 -0.62 -2.82 -16.41
CA ARG A 164 -1.57 -1.71 -16.59
C ARG A 164 -0.87 -0.38 -16.84
N HIS A 165 0.34 -0.18 -16.33
CA HIS A 165 1.15 1.03 -16.52
C HIS A 165 1.25 1.45 -17.99
N ARG A 166 1.45 0.48 -18.90
CA ARG A 166 1.52 0.74 -20.35
C ARG A 166 0.24 1.39 -20.89
N ALA A 167 -0.92 0.97 -20.39
CA ALA A 167 -2.20 1.55 -20.77
C ALA A 167 -2.39 2.96 -20.20
N TRP A 168 -1.95 3.21 -18.96
CA TRP A 168 -2.01 4.54 -18.36
C TRP A 168 -1.14 5.55 -19.09
N VAL A 169 0.05 5.15 -19.54
CA VAL A 169 0.90 5.98 -20.41
C VAL A 169 0.18 6.30 -21.73
N LYS A 170 -0.44 5.32 -22.37
CA LYS A 170 -1.21 5.54 -23.62
C LYS A 170 -2.41 6.47 -23.42
N ALA A 171 -3.04 6.42 -22.25
CA ALA A 171 -4.18 7.26 -21.89
C ALA A 171 -3.76 8.69 -21.45
N GLY A 172 -2.47 8.99 -21.36
CA GLY A 172 -1.97 10.28 -20.89
C GLY A 172 -2.08 10.49 -19.38
N LEU A 173 -2.41 9.45 -18.62
CA LEU A 173 -2.49 9.49 -17.15
C LEU A 173 -1.09 9.46 -16.50
N MET A 174 -0.09 8.91 -17.20
CA MET A 174 1.30 8.83 -16.73
C MET A 174 2.28 9.20 -17.86
N LYS A 175 3.47 9.67 -17.48
CA LYS A 175 4.57 9.89 -18.41
C LYS A 175 5.29 8.58 -18.68
N ARG A 176 5.93 8.49 -19.85
CA ARG A 176 6.88 7.42 -20.14
C ARG A 176 8.17 7.74 -19.39
N GLU A 177 8.61 6.82 -18.53
CA GLU A 177 9.94 6.85 -17.92
C GLU A 177 11.04 6.56 -18.95
#